data_AF-A0A0N5C8F2-F1
#
_entry.id   AF-A0A0N5C8F2-F1
#
_cell.length_a   1.000
_cell.length_b   1.000
_cell.length_c   1.000
_cell.angle_alpha   90.00
_cell.angle_beta   90.00
_cell.angle_gamma   90.00
#
_symmetry.space_group_name_H-M   'P 1'
#
loop_
_entity.id
_entity.type
_entity.pdbx_description
1 polymer ?
#
loop_
_entity_poly.entity_id
_entity_poly.type
_entity_poly.pdbx_seq_one_letter_code
_entity_poly.pdbx_strand_id
1 'polypeptide(L)'
;MLSSNDFFDDTLILTALVSYILIVVGVFFNRQNYIRANLWLVFVIAGAFVNFCFQLDISIGQLPKVLFYRVFDGTYKRIQLLLLWSHSMFLSFVFCGIVSSQRFSSTIYRKFFHLTGSVIALSGLYLDPEFTRLASILSIIIYLILETCRSLSIYPYKKILNRIFLVFIDDQDSKELILTPVLLMIGLFLPIILSPVSLGQISLKLYHFSGIALVGVGDAVAAIVGTKYGRRKWNTILPFINNSCTRRKSLEGSIAFVIGSTIMLFISEYFLLKNYSITLICVLKIITISVVGSVIESLTNKHDNILPVVVGFVFLYNCYY
;
A
#
# COMPACT_ATOMS: atom_id res chain seq x y z
N MET A 1 18.92 11.61 -21.12
CA MET A 1 17.57 11.44 -21.67
C MET A 1 16.93 10.32 -20.87
N LEU A 2 15.89 10.62 -20.09
CA LEU A 2 15.06 9.61 -19.43
C LEU A 2 14.50 8.67 -20.51
N SER A 3 14.32 7.38 -20.20
CA SER A 3 13.69 6.48 -21.17
C SER A 3 12.30 7.02 -21.53
N SER A 4 11.80 6.77 -22.74
CA SER A 4 10.48 7.23 -23.17
C SER A 4 9.35 6.77 -22.24
N ASN A 5 9.54 5.65 -21.54
CA ASN A 5 8.61 5.14 -20.54
C ASN A 5 8.64 5.94 -19.23
N ASP A 6 9.81 6.37 -18.77
CA ASP A 6 9.92 7.19 -17.55
C ASP A 6 9.20 8.53 -17.73
N PHE A 7 9.37 9.18 -18.88
CA PHE A 7 8.68 10.43 -19.18
C PHE A 7 7.15 10.26 -19.18
N PHE A 8 6.64 9.18 -19.79
CA PHE A 8 5.21 8.90 -19.83
C PHE A 8 4.63 8.69 -18.42
N ASP A 9 5.27 7.82 -17.63
CA ASP A 9 4.80 7.45 -16.30
C ASP A 9 4.86 8.64 -15.33
N ASP A 10 5.97 9.40 -15.35
CA ASP A 10 6.15 10.55 -14.48
C ASP A 10 5.16 11.69 -14.84
N THR A 11 4.91 11.90 -16.13
CA THR A 11 3.89 12.85 -16.63
C THR A 11 2.49 12.44 -16.15
N LEU A 12 2.16 11.15 -16.20
CA LEU A 12 0.86 10.64 -15.77
C LEU A 12 0.70 10.77 -14.24
N ILE A 13 1.74 10.43 -13.48
CA ILE A 13 1.77 10.59 -12.02
C ILE A 13 1.62 12.06 -11.63
N LEU A 14 2.39 12.96 -12.22
CA LEU A 14 2.34 14.39 -11.94
C LEU A 14 0.95 14.95 -12.24
N THR A 15 0.38 14.60 -13.41
CA THR A 15 -0.97 15.02 -13.80
C THR A 15 -2.01 14.52 -12.80
N ALA A 16 -1.92 13.27 -12.36
CA ALA A 16 -2.83 12.70 -11.36
C ALA A 16 -2.69 13.39 -9.99
N LEU A 17 -1.47 13.71 -9.55
CA LEU A 17 -1.22 14.40 -8.27
C LEU A 17 -1.78 15.83 -8.28
N VAL A 18 -1.54 16.59 -9.35
CA VAL A 18 -2.11 17.94 -9.49
C VAL A 18 -3.64 17.87 -9.53
N SER A 19 -4.18 16.91 -10.27
CA SER A 19 -5.63 16.69 -10.35
C SER A 19 -6.24 16.35 -9.00
N TYR A 20 -5.56 15.52 -8.19
CA TYR A 20 -6.00 15.19 -6.84
C TYR A 20 -6.12 16.45 -5.96
N ILE A 21 -5.10 17.32 -5.95
CA ILE A 21 -5.13 18.57 -5.18
C ILE A 21 -6.32 19.44 -5.62
N LEU A 22 -6.50 19.62 -6.93
CA LEU A 22 -7.60 20.41 -7.48
C LEU A 22 -8.98 19.81 -7.14
N ILE A 23 -9.11 18.48 -7.19
CA ILE A 23 -10.33 17.78 -6.80
C ILE A 23 -10.64 18.01 -5.32
N VAL A 24 -9.66 17.82 -4.42
CA VAL A 24 -9.85 18.03 -2.97
C VAL A 24 -10.34 19.44 -2.69
N VAL A 25 -9.67 20.44 -3.26
CA VAL A 25 -10.00 21.85 -3.08
C VAL A 25 -11.42 22.15 -3.56
N GLY A 26 -11.77 21.79 -4.80
CA GLY A 26 -13.09 22.13 -5.33
C GLY A 26 -14.23 21.30 -4.75
N VAL A 27 -14.01 20.03 -4.39
CA VAL A 27 -15.01 19.23 -3.66
C VAL A 27 -15.26 19.84 -2.28
N PHE A 28 -14.22 20.31 -1.59
CA PHE A 28 -14.36 20.99 -0.30
C PHE A 28 -15.21 22.26 -0.41
N PHE A 29 -14.95 23.12 -1.41
CA PHE A 29 -15.76 24.34 -1.63
C PHE A 29 -17.20 24.03 -2.04
N ASN A 30 -17.42 22.96 -2.79
CA ASN A 30 -18.75 22.57 -3.28
C ASN A 30 -19.47 21.55 -2.39
N ARG A 31 -18.97 21.25 -1.17
CA ARG A 31 -19.49 20.18 -0.31
C ARG A 31 -20.97 20.29 0.06
N GLN A 32 -21.55 21.49 0.01
CA GLN A 32 -22.97 21.71 0.29
C GLN A 32 -23.89 21.24 -0.84
N ASN A 33 -23.37 21.14 -2.08
CA ASN A 33 -24.14 20.72 -3.24
C ASN A 33 -23.39 19.61 -3.99
N TYR A 34 -23.82 18.37 -3.79
CA TYR A 34 -23.16 17.21 -4.39
C TYR A 34 -23.13 17.26 -5.92
N ILE A 35 -24.10 17.90 -6.59
CA ILE A 35 -24.09 18.05 -8.06
C ILE A 35 -22.91 18.91 -8.47
N ARG A 36 -22.70 20.06 -7.84
CA ARG A 36 -21.55 20.93 -8.12
C ARG A 36 -20.22 20.25 -7.82
N ALA A 37 -20.14 19.50 -6.72
CA ALA A 37 -18.94 18.73 -6.38
C ALA A 37 -18.61 17.67 -7.44
N ASN A 38 -19.62 16.93 -7.94
CA ASN A 38 -19.44 15.94 -9.00
C ASN A 38 -19.07 16.60 -10.34
N LEU A 39 -19.71 17.73 -10.70
CA LEU A 39 -19.36 18.48 -11.91
C LEU A 39 -17.91 18.99 -11.86
N TRP A 40 -17.45 19.45 -10.69
CA TRP A 40 -16.06 19.83 -10.49
C TRP A 40 -15.10 18.67 -10.71
N LEU A 41 -15.42 17.49 -10.16
CA LEU A 41 -14.62 16.29 -10.36
C LEU A 41 -14.52 15.91 -11.84
N VAL A 42 -15.63 15.95 -12.59
CA VAL A 42 -15.63 15.71 -14.04
C VAL A 42 -14.79 16.74 -14.78
N PHE A 43 -14.93 18.02 -14.45
CA PHE A 43 -14.17 19.10 -15.07
C PHE A 43 -12.66 18.92 -14.88
N VAL A 44 -12.21 18.64 -13.66
CA VAL A 44 -10.78 18.42 -13.38
C VAL A 44 -10.25 17.19 -14.10
N ILE A 45 -10.98 16.07 -14.11
CA ILE A 45 -10.56 14.85 -14.82
C ILE A 45 -10.47 15.08 -16.33
N ALA A 46 -11.45 15.77 -16.93
CA ALA A 46 -11.41 16.10 -18.35
C ALA A 46 -10.22 17.02 -18.68
N GLY A 47 -9.99 18.04 -17.85
CA GLY A 47 -8.84 18.94 -17.98
C GLY A 47 -7.50 18.19 -17.83
N ALA A 48 -7.43 17.23 -16.91
CA ALA A 48 -6.26 16.39 -16.70
C ALA A 48 -5.92 15.57 -17.95
N PHE A 49 -6.91 14.95 -18.60
CA PHE A 49 -6.70 14.22 -19.84
C PHE A 49 -6.24 15.11 -20.99
N VAL A 50 -6.82 16.30 -21.13
CA VAL A 50 -6.38 17.27 -22.15
C VAL A 50 -4.94 17.71 -21.90
N ASN A 51 -4.59 18.05 -20.65
CA ASN A 51 -3.25 18.43 -20.27
C ASN A 51 -2.23 17.29 -20.50
N PHE A 52 -2.59 16.06 -20.14
CA PHE A 52 -1.75 14.89 -20.38
C PHE A 52 -1.49 14.65 -21.87
N CYS A 53 -2.54 14.76 -22.70
CA CYS A 53 -2.41 14.68 -24.16
C CYS A 53 -1.48 15.76 -24.72
N PHE A 54 -1.61 16.99 -24.23
CA PHE A 54 -0.74 18.11 -24.63
C PHE A 54 0.72 17.85 -24.26
N GLN A 55 1.00 17.35 -23.06
CA GLN A 55 2.38 17.08 -22.61
C GLN A 55 3.05 15.94 -23.39
N LEU A 56 2.26 14.99 -23.89
CA LEU A 56 2.74 13.88 -24.71
C LEU A 56 2.71 14.15 -26.23
N ASP A 57 2.26 15.33 -26.64
CA ASP A 57 2.05 15.68 -28.05
C ASP A 57 1.19 14.65 -28.82
N ILE A 58 0.11 14.19 -28.18
CA ILE A 58 -0.86 13.25 -28.77
C ILE A 58 -2.25 13.87 -28.86
N SER A 59 -3.03 13.40 -29.83
CA SER A 59 -4.45 13.77 -29.93
C SER A 59 -5.30 13.07 -28.86
N ILE A 60 -6.39 13.71 -28.42
CA ILE A 60 -7.31 13.14 -27.42
C ILE A 60 -7.91 11.79 -27.86
N GLY A 61 -8.10 11.59 -29.16
CA GLY A 61 -8.59 10.32 -29.72
C GLY A 61 -7.59 9.16 -29.60
N GLN A 62 -6.28 9.45 -29.46
CA GLN A 62 -5.25 8.44 -29.25
C GLN A 62 -5.12 8.03 -27.77
N LEU A 63 -5.60 8.86 -26.84
CA LEU A 63 -5.43 8.64 -25.41
C LEU A 63 -5.89 7.26 -24.92
N PRO A 64 -7.10 6.74 -25.29
CA PRO A 64 -7.52 5.42 -24.85
C PRO A 64 -6.56 4.31 -25.30
N LYS A 65 -6.04 4.42 -26.54
CA LYS A 65 -5.10 3.45 -27.11
C LYS A 65 -3.75 3.47 -26.38
N VAL A 66 -3.23 4.66 -26.10
CA VAL A 66 -1.95 4.82 -25.39
C VAL A 66 -2.04 4.28 -23.96
N LEU A 67 -3.09 4.62 -23.22
CA LEU A 67 -3.32 4.08 -21.87
C LEU A 67 -3.51 2.57 -21.89
N PHE A 68 -4.25 2.04 -22.88
CA PHE A 68 -4.43 0.60 -23.04
C PHE A 68 -3.09 -0.13 -23.23
N TYR A 69 -2.21 0.35 -24.11
CA TYR A 69 -0.91 -0.29 -24.32
C TYR A 69 0.07 -0.10 -23.15
N ARG A 70 -0.11 0.94 -22.33
CA ARG A 70 0.68 1.05 -21.09
C ARG A 70 0.32 -0.06 -20.09
N VAL A 71 -0.97 -0.40 -20.00
CA VAL A 71 -1.45 -1.50 -19.14
C VAL A 71 -1.13 -2.86 -19.77
N PHE A 72 -1.39 -3.01 -21.07
CA PHE A 72 -1.17 -4.23 -21.83
C PHE A 72 -0.01 -4.07 -22.81
N ASP A 73 1.21 -4.28 -22.33
CA ASP A 73 2.43 -4.23 -23.15
C ASP A 73 2.62 -5.46 -24.07
N GLY A 74 1.67 -6.40 -24.05
CA GLY A 74 1.70 -7.62 -24.86
C GLY A 74 2.64 -8.72 -24.34
N THR A 75 3.38 -8.48 -23.27
CA THR A 75 4.29 -9.49 -22.71
C THR A 75 3.55 -10.53 -21.88
N TYR A 76 4.02 -11.79 -21.92
CA TYR A 76 3.48 -12.86 -21.07
C TYR A 76 3.59 -12.53 -19.58
N LYS A 77 4.68 -11.87 -19.16
CA LYS A 77 4.89 -11.44 -17.77
C LYS A 77 3.79 -10.47 -17.33
N ARG A 78 3.49 -9.45 -18.14
CA ARG A 78 2.41 -8.49 -17.85
C ARG A 78 1.06 -9.17 -17.76
N ILE A 79 0.74 -10.05 -18.70
CA ILE A 79 -0.55 -10.75 -18.71
C ILE A 79 -0.71 -11.61 -17.46
N GLN A 80 0.30 -12.39 -17.07
CA GLN A 80 0.29 -13.19 -15.85
C GLN A 80 0.10 -12.32 -14.60
N LEU A 81 0.80 -11.18 -14.53
CA LEU A 81 0.67 -10.22 -13.44
C LEU A 81 -0.76 -9.68 -13.32
N LEU A 82 -1.33 -9.19 -14.44
CA LEU A 82 -2.69 -8.63 -14.46
C LEU A 82 -3.75 -9.68 -14.13
N LEU A 83 -3.59 -10.93 -14.57
CA LEU A 83 -4.50 -12.02 -14.21
C LEU A 83 -4.46 -12.32 -12.71
N LEU A 84 -3.26 -12.41 -12.13
CA LEU A 84 -3.09 -12.61 -10.69
C LEU A 84 -3.70 -11.46 -9.87
N TRP A 85 -3.46 -10.22 -10.28
CA TRP A 85 -4.02 -9.04 -9.62
C TRP A 85 -5.54 -8.99 -9.74
N SER A 86 -6.09 -9.28 -10.92
CA SER A 86 -7.53 -9.33 -11.16
C SER A 86 -8.20 -10.39 -10.29
N HIS A 87 -7.59 -11.58 -10.18
CA HIS A 87 -8.07 -12.64 -9.30
C HIS A 87 -8.02 -12.21 -7.83
N SER A 88 -6.91 -11.59 -7.40
CA SER A 88 -6.73 -11.09 -6.02
C SER A 88 -7.77 -10.01 -5.66
N MET A 89 -8.11 -9.13 -6.60
CA MET A 89 -9.15 -8.12 -6.45
C MET A 89 -10.54 -8.76 -6.41
N PHE A 90 -10.82 -9.73 -7.28
CA PHE A 90 -12.08 -10.47 -7.26
C PHE A 90 -12.33 -11.15 -5.90
N LEU A 91 -11.33 -11.86 -5.37
CA LEU A 91 -11.43 -12.47 -4.04
C LEU A 91 -11.66 -11.44 -2.94
N SER A 92 -11.03 -10.26 -3.04
CA SER A 92 -11.26 -9.15 -2.11
C SER A 92 -12.69 -8.61 -2.16
N PHE A 93 -13.28 -8.47 -3.35
CA PHE A 93 -14.67 -8.04 -3.47
C PHE A 93 -15.65 -9.07 -2.91
N VAL A 94 -15.42 -10.36 -3.18
CA VAL A 94 -16.22 -11.46 -2.61
C VAL A 94 -16.11 -11.45 -1.08
N PHE A 95 -14.90 -11.36 -0.55
CA PHE A 95 -14.66 -11.27 0.89
C PHE A 95 -15.36 -10.07 1.52
N CYS A 96 -15.24 -8.88 0.93
CA CYS A 96 -15.96 -7.68 1.37
C CYS A 96 -17.47 -7.88 1.38
N GLY A 97 -18.04 -8.52 0.35
CA GLY A 97 -19.46 -8.83 0.28
C GLY A 97 -19.92 -9.76 1.41
N ILE A 98 -19.16 -10.82 1.67
CA ILE A 98 -19.43 -11.78 2.76
C ILE A 98 -19.37 -11.09 4.12
N VAL A 99 -18.27 -10.39 4.43
CA VAL A 99 -18.09 -9.73 5.73
C VAL A 99 -19.11 -8.61 5.94
N SER A 100 -19.41 -7.83 4.90
CA SER A 100 -20.44 -6.78 4.97
C SER A 100 -21.84 -7.37 5.24
N SER A 101 -22.13 -8.57 4.72
CA SER A 101 -23.40 -9.27 4.99
C SER A 101 -23.51 -9.74 6.45
N GLN A 102 -22.38 -10.14 7.05
CA GLN A 102 -22.30 -10.57 8.45
C GLN A 102 -22.30 -9.38 9.44
N ARG A 103 -22.06 -8.15 8.96
CA ARG A 103 -21.98 -6.91 9.77
C ARG A 103 -20.98 -6.98 10.93
N PHE A 104 -19.99 -7.85 10.83
CA PHE A 104 -18.94 -8.04 11.84
C PHE A 104 -17.60 -8.30 11.17
N SER A 105 -16.54 -7.62 11.63
CA SER A 105 -15.16 -7.89 11.22
C SER A 105 -14.26 -8.05 12.43
N SER A 106 -13.39 -9.06 12.39
CA SER A 106 -12.31 -9.25 13.38
C SER A 106 -10.99 -8.65 12.90
N THR A 107 -10.01 -8.54 13.80
CA THR A 107 -8.63 -8.16 13.43
C THR A 107 -8.04 -9.13 12.41
N ILE A 108 -8.34 -10.43 12.52
CA ILE A 108 -7.86 -11.45 11.57
C ILE A 108 -8.47 -11.24 10.18
N TYR A 109 -9.74 -10.84 10.10
CA TYR A 109 -10.39 -10.53 8.83
C TYR A 109 -9.71 -9.37 8.11
N ARG A 110 -9.26 -8.35 8.86
CA ARG A 110 -8.50 -7.23 8.27
C ARG A 110 -7.13 -7.66 7.72
N LYS A 111 -6.54 -8.76 8.24
CA LYS A 111 -5.28 -9.30 7.72
C LYS A 111 -5.43 -10.01 6.37
N PHE A 112 -6.66 -10.28 5.91
CA PHE A 112 -6.93 -10.67 4.53
C PHE A 112 -6.39 -9.62 3.54
N PHE A 113 -6.60 -8.33 3.81
CA PHE A 113 -6.09 -7.25 2.95
C PHE A 113 -4.57 -7.13 2.99
N HIS A 114 -3.94 -7.47 4.12
CA HIS A 114 -2.47 -7.48 4.23
C HIS A 114 -1.89 -8.59 3.36
N LEU A 115 -2.51 -9.77 3.37
CA LEU A 115 -2.17 -10.88 2.48
C LEU A 115 -2.36 -10.50 1.01
N THR A 116 -3.54 -10.01 0.61
CA THR A 116 -3.81 -9.61 -0.77
C THR A 116 -2.84 -8.55 -1.26
N GLY A 117 -2.64 -7.49 -0.46
CA GLY A 117 -1.68 -6.43 -0.77
C GLY A 117 -0.25 -6.95 -0.90
N SER A 118 0.16 -7.87 -0.03
CA SER A 118 1.48 -8.52 -0.10
C SER A 118 1.64 -9.33 -1.39
N VAL A 119 0.63 -10.09 -1.81
CA VAL A 119 0.66 -10.87 -3.06
C VAL A 119 0.81 -9.94 -4.26
N ILE A 120 0.05 -8.84 -4.31
CA ILE A 120 0.13 -7.86 -5.39
C ILE A 120 1.50 -7.19 -5.41
N ALA A 121 1.98 -6.71 -4.26
CA ALA A 121 3.28 -6.06 -4.16
C ALA A 121 4.43 -7.01 -4.52
N LEU A 122 4.41 -8.24 -4.00
CA LEU A 122 5.45 -9.24 -4.25
C LEU A 122 5.51 -9.64 -5.72
N SER A 123 4.36 -9.97 -6.31
CA SER A 123 4.29 -10.32 -7.73
C SER A 123 4.66 -9.14 -8.63
N GLY A 124 4.25 -7.93 -8.26
CA GLY A 124 4.59 -6.70 -8.95
C GLY A 124 6.08 -6.41 -8.96
N LEU A 125 6.71 -6.41 -7.78
CA LEU A 125 8.16 -6.24 -7.67
C LEU A 125 8.93 -7.35 -8.40
N TYR A 126 8.42 -8.58 -8.42
CA TYR A 126 9.12 -9.66 -9.11
C TYR A 126 9.02 -9.60 -10.63
N LEU A 127 7.82 -9.32 -11.16
CA LEU A 127 7.56 -9.39 -12.60
C LEU A 127 7.77 -8.05 -13.30
N ASP A 128 7.36 -6.94 -12.68
CA ASP A 128 7.37 -5.61 -13.29
C ASP A 128 7.35 -4.45 -12.27
N PRO A 129 8.53 -4.07 -11.73
CA PRO A 129 8.66 -3.01 -10.72
C PRO A 129 8.18 -1.64 -11.20
N GLU A 130 8.47 -1.28 -12.45
CA GLU A 130 8.16 0.04 -13.03
C GLU A 130 6.65 0.27 -13.09
N PHE A 131 5.89 -0.68 -13.64
CA PHE A 131 4.43 -0.60 -13.63
C PHE A 131 3.85 -0.73 -12.22
N THR A 132 4.50 -1.49 -11.33
CA THR A 132 4.07 -1.59 -9.94
C THR A 132 4.16 -0.24 -9.22
N ARG A 133 5.24 0.53 -9.47
CA ARG A 133 5.36 1.92 -9.00
C ARG A 133 4.22 2.78 -9.53
N LEU A 134 4.01 2.78 -10.84
CA LEU A 134 2.94 3.56 -11.48
C LEU A 134 1.55 3.19 -10.91
N ALA A 135 1.19 1.92 -10.97
CA ALA A 135 -0.11 1.42 -10.57
C ALA A 135 -0.40 1.66 -9.09
N SER A 136 0.60 1.50 -8.21
CA SER A 136 0.43 1.77 -6.78
C SER A 136 0.20 3.25 -6.48
N ILE A 137 0.97 4.16 -7.08
CA ILE A 137 0.78 5.62 -6.92
C ILE A 137 -0.62 6.03 -7.40
N LEU A 138 -1.01 5.62 -8.61
CA LEU A 138 -2.34 5.95 -9.15
C LEU A 138 -3.46 5.37 -8.29
N SER A 139 -3.31 4.14 -7.79
CA SER A 139 -4.31 3.51 -6.92
C SER A 139 -4.44 4.25 -5.57
N ILE A 140 -3.33 4.70 -4.98
CA ILE A 140 -3.33 5.53 -3.76
C ILE A 140 -4.09 6.83 -4.02
N ILE A 141 -3.80 7.52 -5.14
CA ILE A 141 -4.50 8.75 -5.52
C ILE A 141 -6.00 8.52 -5.69
N ILE A 142 -6.40 7.46 -6.40
CA ILE A 142 -7.81 7.11 -6.59
C ILE A 142 -8.50 6.88 -5.24
N TYR A 143 -7.87 6.12 -4.33
CA TYR A 143 -8.42 5.91 -2.99
C TYR A 143 -8.57 7.23 -2.22
N LEU A 144 -7.56 8.10 -2.25
CA LEU A 144 -7.62 9.42 -1.58
C LEU A 144 -8.75 10.30 -2.13
N ILE A 145 -9.00 10.28 -3.45
CA ILE A 145 -10.14 10.98 -4.06
C ILE A 145 -11.46 10.40 -3.54
N LEU A 146 -11.60 9.07 -3.54
CA LEU A 146 -12.80 8.39 -3.07
C LEU A 146 -13.08 8.68 -1.59
N GLU A 147 -12.04 8.63 -0.76
CA GLU A 147 -12.13 8.92 0.68
C GLU A 147 -12.44 10.40 0.95
N THR A 148 -11.90 11.32 0.15
CA THR A 148 -12.25 12.75 0.20
C THR A 148 -13.73 12.95 -0.09
N CYS A 149 -14.24 12.34 -1.17
CA CYS A 149 -15.66 12.43 -1.51
C CYS A 149 -16.54 11.79 -0.43
N ARG A 150 -16.11 10.66 0.15
CA ARG A 150 -16.82 9.95 1.23
C ARG A 150 -16.90 10.79 2.51
N SER A 151 -15.76 11.27 2.99
CA SER A 151 -15.62 12.05 4.24
C SER A 151 -16.38 13.38 4.16
N LEU A 152 -16.35 14.05 3.01
CA LEU A 152 -17.13 15.26 2.73
C LEU A 152 -18.60 15.01 2.41
N SER A 153 -19.08 13.77 2.55
CA SER A 153 -20.48 13.39 2.39
C SER A 153 -21.08 13.61 1.00
N ILE A 154 -20.27 13.48 -0.04
CA ILE A 154 -20.71 13.60 -1.43
C ILE A 154 -21.44 12.32 -1.86
N TYR A 155 -22.64 12.48 -2.44
CA TYR A 155 -23.39 11.39 -3.06
C TYR A 155 -22.82 11.09 -4.47
N PRO A 156 -22.72 9.81 -4.90
CA PRO A 156 -23.13 8.58 -4.20
C PRO A 156 -22.03 7.96 -3.31
N TYR A 157 -20.82 8.53 -3.31
CA TYR A 157 -19.63 7.95 -2.69
C TYR A 157 -19.83 7.58 -1.22
N LYS A 158 -20.36 8.50 -0.40
CA LYS A 158 -20.63 8.21 1.02
C LYS A 158 -21.54 7.00 1.22
N LYS A 159 -22.64 6.93 0.45
CA LYS A 159 -23.62 5.84 0.57
C LYS A 159 -23.00 4.49 0.22
N ILE A 160 -22.28 4.43 -0.90
CA ILE A 160 -21.70 3.18 -1.40
C ILE A 160 -20.55 2.73 -0.51
N LEU A 161 -19.59 3.63 -0.25
CA LEU A 161 -18.36 3.28 0.46
C LEU A 161 -18.63 2.99 1.94
N ASN A 162 -19.56 3.69 2.60
CA ASN A 162 -19.92 3.36 3.99
C ASN A 162 -20.54 1.96 4.13
N ARG A 163 -21.29 1.50 3.12
CA ARG A 163 -21.86 0.14 3.12
C ARG A 163 -20.78 -0.94 3.13
N ILE A 164 -19.64 -0.66 2.51
CA ILE A 164 -18.53 -1.60 2.35
C ILE A 164 -17.52 -1.46 3.49
N PHE A 165 -17.12 -0.23 3.86
CA PHE A 165 -15.96 0.00 4.73
C PHE A 165 -16.28 0.16 6.21
N LEU A 166 -17.49 0.59 6.60
CA LEU A 166 -17.77 0.83 8.03
C LEU A 166 -17.66 -0.44 8.89
N VAL A 167 -17.88 -1.63 8.30
CA VAL A 167 -17.71 -2.91 9.01
C VAL A 167 -16.25 -3.22 9.35
N PHE A 168 -15.30 -2.61 8.64
CA PHE A 168 -13.86 -2.85 8.79
C PHE A 168 -13.13 -1.80 9.63
N ILE A 169 -13.82 -0.75 10.10
CA ILE A 169 -13.23 0.26 10.98
C ILE A 169 -12.62 -0.39 12.22
N ASP A 170 -11.47 0.12 12.64
CA ASP A 170 -10.84 -0.24 13.90
C ASP A 170 -10.38 1.01 14.66
N ASP A 171 -9.61 0.79 15.75
CA ASP A 171 -9.15 1.86 16.64
C ASP A 171 -8.28 2.94 15.93
N GLN A 172 -7.84 2.70 14.69
CA GLN A 172 -7.07 3.65 13.89
C GLN A 172 -7.95 4.58 13.05
N ASP A 173 -9.21 4.20 12.81
CA ASP A 173 -10.15 4.89 11.93
C ASP A 173 -11.27 5.56 12.72
N SER A 174 -12.02 6.45 12.05
CA SER A 174 -13.29 6.96 12.53
C SER A 174 -14.36 6.82 11.44
N LYS A 175 -15.64 7.01 11.80
CA LYS A 175 -16.73 6.96 10.79
C LYS A 175 -16.59 8.09 9.77
N GLU A 176 -16.01 9.20 10.19
CA GLU A 176 -15.74 10.39 9.40
C GLU A 176 -14.53 10.17 8.47
N LEU A 177 -13.50 9.46 8.93
CA LEU A 177 -12.25 9.29 8.19
C LEU A 177 -11.68 7.86 8.32
N ILE A 178 -11.53 7.16 7.19
CA ILE A 178 -11.06 5.78 7.09
C ILE A 178 -9.74 5.76 6.32
N LEU A 179 -8.63 5.77 7.05
CA LEU A 179 -7.26 5.84 6.51
C LEU A 179 -6.56 4.49 6.45
N THR A 180 -6.97 3.49 7.25
CA THR A 180 -6.25 2.20 7.32
C THR A 180 -5.97 1.58 5.95
N PRO A 181 -6.92 1.55 4.98
CA PRO A 181 -6.64 0.96 3.66
C PRO A 181 -5.57 1.72 2.86
N VAL A 182 -5.59 3.06 2.87
CA VAL A 182 -4.55 3.84 2.16
C VAL A 182 -3.20 3.74 2.84
N LEU A 183 -3.18 3.70 4.18
CA LEU A 183 -1.94 3.54 4.94
C LEU A 183 -1.32 2.16 4.72
N LEU A 184 -2.14 1.11 4.55
CA LEU A 184 -1.65 -0.20 4.17
C LEU A 184 -1.04 -0.18 2.75
N MET A 185 -1.71 0.45 1.78
CA MET A 185 -1.17 0.59 0.42
C MET A 185 0.15 1.37 0.43
N ILE A 186 0.20 2.50 1.13
CA ILE A 186 1.44 3.27 1.29
C ILE A 186 2.49 2.37 1.96
N GLY A 187 2.20 1.71 3.08
CA GLY A 187 3.14 0.82 3.77
C GLY A 187 3.75 -0.25 2.87
N LEU A 188 2.95 -0.87 2.01
CA LEU A 188 3.42 -1.93 1.10
C LEU A 188 4.27 -1.38 -0.06
N PHE A 189 3.89 -0.25 -0.66
CA PHE A 189 4.50 0.26 -1.89
C PHE A 189 5.47 1.42 -1.69
N LEU A 190 5.54 2.01 -0.49
CA LEU A 190 6.43 3.14 -0.19
C LEU A 190 7.89 2.88 -0.60
N PRO A 191 8.49 1.70 -0.38
CA PRO A 191 9.88 1.45 -0.78
C PRO A 191 10.14 1.63 -2.29
N ILE A 192 9.25 1.13 -3.16
CA ILE A 192 9.39 1.26 -4.62
C ILE A 192 9.03 2.66 -5.13
N ILE A 193 8.21 3.39 -4.38
CA ILE A 193 7.91 4.80 -4.66
C ILE A 193 9.12 5.69 -4.31
N LEU A 194 9.76 5.45 -3.15
CA LEU A 194 10.91 6.24 -2.69
C LEU A 194 12.20 5.93 -3.45
N SER A 195 12.39 4.67 -3.86
CA SER A 195 13.52 4.25 -4.67
C SER A 195 12.99 3.56 -5.94
N PRO A 196 12.74 4.33 -7.00
CA PRO A 196 12.33 3.78 -8.27
C PRO A 196 13.38 2.85 -8.87
N VAL A 197 12.94 1.70 -9.36
CA VAL A 197 13.75 0.77 -10.16
C VAL A 197 13.64 1.19 -11.63
N SER A 198 14.77 1.16 -12.34
CA SER A 198 14.82 1.41 -13.78
C SER A 198 15.78 0.43 -14.46
N LEU A 199 15.31 -0.18 -15.55
CA LEU A 199 16.06 -1.21 -16.25
C LEU A 199 17.45 -0.71 -16.68
N GLY A 200 18.51 -1.35 -16.19
CA GLY A 200 19.90 -1.03 -16.54
C GLY A 200 20.59 0.07 -15.72
N GLN A 201 19.90 0.71 -14.77
CA GLN A 201 20.51 1.71 -13.87
C GLN A 201 20.33 1.36 -12.40
N ILE A 202 19.09 1.14 -11.95
CA ILE A 202 18.76 0.84 -10.55
C ILE A 202 18.09 -0.53 -10.51
N SER A 203 18.76 -1.50 -9.89
CA SER A 203 18.22 -2.85 -9.69
C SER A 203 17.40 -2.94 -8.40
N LEU A 204 16.48 -3.91 -8.35
CA LEU A 204 15.83 -4.28 -7.09
C LEU A 204 16.88 -4.65 -6.03
N LYS A 205 16.55 -4.27 -4.81
CA LYS A 205 17.32 -4.44 -3.57
C LYS A 205 16.38 -4.83 -2.44
N LEU A 206 16.91 -5.36 -1.35
CA LEU A 206 16.16 -5.88 -0.21
C LEU A 206 15.27 -4.82 0.45
N TYR A 207 15.67 -3.55 0.45
CA TYR A 207 14.82 -2.47 0.98
C TYR A 207 13.48 -2.34 0.27
N HIS A 208 13.37 -2.72 -1.01
CA HIS A 208 12.10 -2.70 -1.74
C HIS A 208 11.07 -3.67 -1.14
N PHE A 209 11.52 -4.71 -0.45
CA PHE A 209 10.68 -5.72 0.20
C PHE A 209 10.36 -5.39 1.66
N SER A 210 10.88 -4.29 2.22
CA SER A 210 10.65 -3.91 3.62
C SER A 210 9.17 -3.69 3.95
N GLY A 211 8.40 -3.08 3.03
CA GLY A 211 6.96 -2.90 3.18
C GLY A 211 6.20 -4.23 3.26
N ILE A 212 6.52 -5.17 2.37
CA ILE A 212 5.95 -6.53 2.36
C ILE A 212 6.34 -7.28 3.63
N ALA A 213 7.61 -7.24 4.02
CA ALA A 213 8.10 -8.00 5.16
C ALA A 213 7.56 -7.49 6.50
N LEU A 214 7.57 -6.17 6.74
CA LEU A 214 7.23 -5.59 8.04
C LEU A 214 5.72 -5.42 8.21
N VAL A 215 5.04 -4.88 7.19
CA VAL A 215 3.59 -4.59 7.28
C VAL A 215 2.77 -5.72 6.67
N GLY A 216 3.16 -6.20 5.49
CA GLY A 216 2.42 -7.27 4.83
C GLY A 216 2.42 -8.59 5.61
N VAL A 217 3.59 -9.06 6.01
CA VAL A 217 3.81 -10.38 6.64
C VAL A 217 3.97 -10.26 8.15
N GLY A 218 4.93 -9.46 8.62
CA GLY A 218 5.28 -9.34 10.04
C GLY A 218 4.07 -8.96 10.90
N ASP A 219 3.44 -7.82 10.62
CA ASP A 219 2.25 -7.35 11.34
C ASP A 219 1.05 -8.32 11.21
N ALA A 220 0.83 -8.93 10.04
CA ALA A 220 -0.24 -9.90 9.87
C ALA A 220 -0.05 -11.15 10.74
N VAL A 221 1.16 -11.73 10.74
CA VAL A 221 1.52 -12.89 11.55
C VAL A 221 1.49 -12.55 13.04
N ALA A 222 1.99 -11.37 13.42
CA ALA A 222 1.94 -10.86 14.78
C ALA A 222 0.50 -10.75 15.31
N ALA A 223 -0.42 -10.22 14.51
CA ALA A 223 -1.82 -10.10 14.88
C ALA A 223 -2.51 -11.46 15.00
N ILE A 224 -2.25 -12.40 14.08
CA ILE A 224 -2.84 -13.74 14.12
C ILE A 224 -2.35 -14.51 15.35
N VAL A 225 -1.03 -14.55 15.57
CA VAL A 225 -0.43 -15.26 16.70
C VAL A 225 -0.75 -14.56 18.02
N GLY A 226 -0.68 -13.23 18.08
CA GLY A 226 -1.03 -12.47 19.27
C GLY A 226 -2.49 -12.60 19.67
N THR A 227 -3.41 -12.73 18.70
CA THR A 227 -4.84 -12.97 18.99
C THR A 227 -5.09 -14.39 19.50
N LYS A 228 -4.42 -15.40 18.95
CA LYS A 228 -4.65 -16.82 19.32
C LYS A 228 -3.86 -17.27 20.55
N TYR A 229 -2.63 -16.79 20.71
CA TYR A 229 -1.65 -17.30 21.66
C TYR A 229 -1.03 -16.22 22.55
N GLY A 230 -1.37 -14.94 22.35
CA GLY A 230 -0.78 -13.83 23.10
C GLY A 230 -1.21 -13.81 24.57
N ARG A 231 -0.30 -14.18 25.46
CA ARG A 231 -0.52 -14.23 26.92
C ARG A 231 0.24 -13.12 27.64
N ARG A 232 1.50 -12.89 27.27
CA ARG A 232 2.37 -11.91 27.92
C ARG A 232 2.23 -10.56 27.24
N LYS A 233 1.40 -9.69 27.80
CA LYS A 233 1.17 -8.34 27.29
C LYS A 233 2.37 -7.43 27.60
N TRP A 234 2.68 -6.51 26.69
CA TRP A 234 3.83 -5.62 26.83
C TRP A 234 3.75 -4.71 28.05
N ASN A 235 2.55 -4.31 28.47
CA ASN A 235 2.36 -3.52 29.69
C ASN A 235 2.74 -4.27 30.98
N THR A 236 2.71 -5.61 30.97
CA THR A 236 3.18 -6.43 32.10
C THR A 236 4.70 -6.54 32.11
N ILE A 237 5.33 -6.54 30.93
CA ILE A 237 6.79 -6.65 30.77
C ILE A 237 7.47 -5.30 31.02
N LEU A 238 6.89 -4.21 30.50
CA LEU A 238 7.37 -2.84 30.62
C LEU A 238 6.31 -2.00 31.37
N PRO A 239 6.16 -2.18 32.69
CA PRO A 239 5.10 -1.52 33.46
C PRO A 239 5.21 0.01 33.46
N PHE A 240 6.42 0.54 33.23
CA PHE A 240 6.68 1.98 33.10
C PHE A 240 6.15 2.58 31.78
N ILE A 241 5.82 1.76 30.77
CA ILE A 241 5.18 2.18 29.51
C ILE A 241 3.78 1.56 29.43
N ASN A 242 2.84 2.05 30.23
CA ASN A 242 1.47 1.56 30.24
C ASN A 242 0.55 2.44 29.39
N ASN A 243 0.37 2.08 28.12
CA ASN A 243 -0.52 2.76 27.20
C ASN A 243 -1.44 1.76 26.47
N SER A 244 -2.36 2.26 25.64
CA SER A 244 -3.30 1.38 24.93
C SER A 244 -2.62 0.43 23.94
N CYS A 245 -1.38 0.70 23.53
CA CYS A 245 -0.62 -0.19 22.64
C CYS A 245 -0.11 -1.38 23.43
N THR A 246 0.62 -1.10 24.51
CA THR A 246 1.29 -2.12 25.32
C THR A 246 0.30 -3.06 26.02
N ARG A 247 -0.95 -2.63 26.25
CA ARG A 247 -2.04 -3.49 26.74
C ARG A 247 -2.58 -4.47 25.69
N ARG A 248 -2.61 -4.10 24.41
CA ARG A 248 -3.17 -4.93 23.34
C ARG A 248 -2.13 -5.90 22.77
N LYS A 249 -0.93 -5.39 22.52
CA LYS A 249 0.18 -6.13 21.90
C LYS A 249 0.82 -7.10 22.91
N SER A 250 1.31 -8.23 22.41
CA SER A 250 1.87 -9.32 23.22
C SER A 250 3.25 -9.72 22.74
N LEU A 251 4.10 -10.20 23.66
CA LEU A 251 5.42 -10.71 23.36
C LEU A 251 5.37 -11.85 22.32
N GLU A 252 4.40 -12.76 22.40
CA GLU A 252 4.25 -13.85 21.42
C GLU A 252 3.99 -13.31 20.01
N GLY A 253 3.17 -12.26 19.92
CA GLY A 253 2.92 -11.55 18.66
C GLY A 253 4.18 -10.89 18.11
N SER A 254 4.96 -10.22 18.96
CA SER A 254 6.24 -9.61 18.57
C SER A 254 7.28 -10.64 18.13
N ILE A 255 7.40 -11.79 18.81
CA ILE A 255 8.25 -12.90 18.34
C ILE A 255 7.79 -13.40 16.98
N ALA A 256 6.47 -13.56 16.79
CA ALA A 256 5.91 -13.98 15.52
C ALA A 256 6.12 -12.96 14.40
N PHE A 257 6.08 -11.66 14.71
CA PHE A 257 6.48 -10.58 13.81
C PHE A 257 7.90 -10.82 13.31
N VAL A 258 8.86 -10.95 14.25
CA VAL A 258 10.29 -11.10 13.94
C VAL A 258 10.52 -12.31 13.05
N ILE A 259 9.89 -13.45 13.37
CA ILE A 259 10.01 -14.67 12.59
C ILE A 259 9.44 -14.46 11.17
N GLY A 260 8.21 -13.93 11.07
CA GLY A 260 7.53 -13.72 9.80
C GLY A 260 8.27 -12.77 8.86
N SER A 261 8.68 -11.60 9.37
CA SER A 261 9.41 -10.61 8.58
C SER A 261 10.79 -11.12 8.18
N THR A 262 11.49 -11.84 9.07
CA THR A 262 12.80 -12.44 8.78
C THR A 262 12.71 -13.47 7.66
N ILE A 263 11.73 -14.39 7.73
CA ILE A 263 11.51 -15.38 6.66
C ILE A 263 11.21 -14.68 5.34
N MET A 264 10.36 -13.66 5.31
CA MET A 264 10.03 -12.93 4.08
C MET A 264 11.26 -12.24 3.47
N LEU A 265 12.08 -11.59 4.30
CA LEU A 265 13.31 -10.95 3.83
C LEU A 265 14.33 -11.98 3.31
N PHE A 266 14.49 -13.13 3.97
CA PHE A 266 15.34 -14.21 3.47
C PHE A 266 14.85 -14.78 2.14
N ILE A 267 13.54 -15.01 2.00
CA ILE A 267 12.95 -15.45 0.73
C ILE A 267 13.23 -14.43 -0.37
N SER A 268 13.08 -13.14 -0.05
CA SER A 268 13.32 -12.05 -1.02
C SER A 268 14.78 -11.99 -1.45
N GLU A 269 15.72 -12.07 -0.51
CA GLU A 269 17.16 -12.07 -0.80
C GLU A 269 17.58 -13.29 -1.63
N TYR A 270 17.20 -14.49 -1.19
CA TYR A 270 17.66 -15.75 -1.78
C TYR A 270 16.97 -16.08 -3.12
N PHE A 271 15.64 -15.97 -3.18
CA PHE A 271 14.89 -16.40 -4.37
C PHE A 271 14.67 -15.27 -5.40
N LEU A 272 14.42 -14.04 -4.94
CA LEU A 272 13.97 -12.96 -5.83
C LEU A 272 15.13 -12.11 -6.33
N LEU A 273 16.04 -11.72 -5.43
CA LEU A 273 17.16 -10.85 -5.79
C LEU A 273 18.30 -11.62 -6.46
N LYS A 274 18.59 -12.86 -6.01
CA LYS A 274 19.65 -13.74 -6.57
C LYS A 274 21.05 -13.10 -6.72
N ASN A 275 21.24 -11.92 -6.12
CA ASN A 275 22.36 -11.05 -6.45
C ASN A 275 23.54 -11.19 -5.49
N TYR A 276 23.37 -11.83 -4.33
CA TYR A 276 24.41 -11.89 -3.31
C TYR A 276 24.49 -13.25 -2.62
N SER A 277 25.71 -13.64 -2.25
CA SER A 277 25.92 -14.69 -1.27
C SER A 277 25.33 -14.23 0.07
N ILE A 278 24.62 -15.12 0.76
CA ILE A 278 24.11 -14.83 2.10
C ILE A 278 25.30 -14.73 3.04
N THR A 279 25.80 -13.51 3.21
CA THR A 279 26.86 -13.19 4.17
C THR A 279 26.29 -13.08 5.58
N LEU A 280 27.14 -13.29 6.60
CA LEU A 280 26.76 -13.06 8.00
C LEU A 280 26.23 -11.64 8.22
N ILE A 281 26.80 -10.65 7.53
CA ILE A 281 26.36 -9.25 7.58
C ILE A 281 24.91 -9.10 7.09
N CYS A 282 24.54 -9.78 6.00
CA CYS A 282 23.16 -9.76 5.49
C CYS A 282 22.18 -10.39 6.50
N VAL A 283 22.53 -11.54 7.06
CA VAL A 283 21.74 -12.22 8.11
C VAL A 283 21.51 -11.30 9.31
N LEU A 284 22.58 -10.68 9.81
CA LEU A 284 22.50 -9.75 10.95
C LEU A 284 21.60 -8.55 10.62
N LYS A 285 21.74 -7.96 9.43
CA LYS A 285 20.87 -6.86 8.97
C LYS A 285 19.40 -7.27 9.01
N ILE A 286 19.05 -8.38 8.36
CA ILE A 286 17.68 -8.90 8.31
C ILE A 286 17.10 -9.08 9.71
N ILE A 287 17.85 -9.71 10.61
CA ILE A 287 17.41 -9.95 12.00
C ILE A 287 17.22 -8.61 12.72
N THR A 288 18.19 -7.69 12.62
CA THR A 288 18.10 -6.36 13.25
C THR A 288 16.86 -5.60 12.81
N ILE A 289 16.56 -5.56 11.51
CA ILE A 289 15.39 -4.86 10.99
C ILE A 289 14.09 -5.49 11.45
N SER A 290 14.02 -6.83 11.46
CA SER A 290 12.85 -7.55 11.97
C SER A 290 12.60 -7.23 13.44
N VAL A 291 13.65 -7.19 14.27
CA VAL A 291 13.56 -6.83 15.69
C VAL A 291 13.16 -5.37 15.87
N VAL A 292 13.82 -4.44 15.18
CA VAL A 292 13.49 -3.00 15.24
C VAL A 292 12.05 -2.75 14.77
N GLY A 293 11.63 -3.36 13.67
CA GLY A 293 10.27 -3.29 13.17
C GLY A 293 9.26 -3.82 14.18
N SER A 294 9.54 -4.93 14.85
CA SER A 294 8.68 -5.48 15.90
C SER A 294 8.59 -4.57 17.13
N VAL A 295 9.68 -3.89 17.51
CA VAL A 295 9.67 -2.92 18.62
C VAL A 295 8.85 -1.70 18.25
N ILE A 296 9.00 -1.18 17.03
CA ILE A 296 8.20 -0.06 16.55
C ILE A 296 6.71 -0.43 16.51
N GLU A 297 6.38 -1.61 15.98
CA GLU A 297 5.00 -2.13 15.93
C GLU A 297 4.39 -2.26 17.33
N SER A 298 5.16 -2.73 18.31
CA SER A 298 4.65 -2.93 19.68
C SER A 298 4.48 -1.63 20.47
N LEU A 299 5.08 -0.54 20.00
CA LEU A 299 5.00 0.80 20.60
C LEU A 299 4.06 1.74 19.84
N THR A 300 3.64 1.39 18.62
CA THR A 300 2.83 2.25 17.75
C THR A 300 1.36 1.82 17.74
N ASN A 301 0.43 2.76 17.96
CA ASN A 301 -1.01 2.48 17.99
C ASN A 301 -1.76 2.91 16.72
N LYS A 302 -1.35 4.05 16.15
CA LYS A 302 -1.93 4.64 14.95
C LYS A 302 -0.86 4.66 13.88
N HIS A 303 -1.26 4.37 12.64
CA HIS A 303 -0.34 4.37 11.50
C HIS A 303 0.81 3.35 11.66
N ASP A 304 0.52 2.21 12.30
CA ASP A 304 1.45 1.10 12.47
C ASP A 304 1.89 0.47 11.14
N ASN A 305 1.18 0.80 10.05
CA ASN A 305 1.54 0.46 8.67
C ASN A 305 2.61 1.35 8.03
N ILE A 306 3.04 2.46 8.67
CA ILE A 306 3.99 3.41 8.05
C ILE A 306 5.34 3.40 8.75
N LEU A 307 5.35 3.61 10.07
CA LEU A 307 6.59 3.84 10.81
C LEU A 307 7.59 2.67 10.74
N PRO A 308 7.17 1.39 10.89
CA PRO A 308 8.09 0.27 10.71
C PRO A 308 8.74 0.24 9.32
N VAL A 309 7.97 0.57 8.27
CA VAL A 309 8.45 0.54 6.88
C VAL A 309 9.44 1.66 6.63
N VAL A 310 9.15 2.88 7.07
CA VAL A 310 10.08 4.02 6.88
C VAL A 310 11.42 3.72 7.53
N VAL A 311 11.40 3.25 8.78
CA VAL A 311 12.65 2.89 9.50
C VAL A 311 13.34 1.71 8.82
N GLY A 312 12.61 0.66 8.44
CA GLY A 312 13.16 -0.52 7.77
C GLY A 312 13.78 -0.18 6.41
N PHE A 313 13.11 0.66 5.61
CA PHE A 313 13.61 1.15 4.33
C PHE A 313 14.89 1.96 4.52
N VAL A 314 14.88 2.98 5.39
CA VAL A 314 16.06 3.84 5.63
C VAL A 314 17.23 3.03 6.16
N PHE A 315 17.00 2.10 7.08
CA PHE A 315 18.05 1.25 7.61
C PHE A 315 18.66 0.36 6.52
N LEU A 316 17.84 -0.35 5.75
CA LEU A 316 18.33 -1.19 4.65
C LEU A 316 19.06 -0.36 3.60
N TYR A 317 18.49 0.79 3.21
CA TYR A 317 19.04 1.67 2.18
C TYR A 317 20.45 2.17 2.54
N ASN A 318 20.66 2.65 3.76
CA ASN A 318 21.97 3.15 4.19
C ASN A 318 22.98 2.03 4.45
N CYS A 319 22.50 0.82 4.73
CA CYS A 319 23.34 -0.36 4.90
C CYS A 319 23.70 -1.06 3.57
N TYR A 320 23.36 -0.51 2.40
CA TYR A 320 23.77 -1.09 1.10
C TYR A 320 25.19 -0.71 0.67
N TYR A 321 25.84 0.19 1.42
CA TYR A 321 27.25 0.53 1.30
C TYR A 321 28.08 -0.16 2.39
#